data_AF-A0A815TL37-F1
#
_entry.id   AF-A0A815TL37-F1
#
_cell.length_a   1.000
_cell.length_b   1.000
_cell.length_c   1.000
_cell.angle_alpha   90.00
_cell.angle_beta   90.00
_cell.angle_gamma   90.00
#
_symmetry.space_group_name_H-M   'P 1'
#
loop_
_entity.id
_entity.type
_entity.pdbx_description
1 polymer ?
#
loop_
_entity_poly.entity_id
_entity_poly.type
_entity_poly.pdbx_seq_one_letter_code
_entity_poly.pdbx_strand_id
1 'polypeptide(L)'
;MASIKNSGQSSVNSFIAGDSTDVEYTKSVPPTTIDMTSNSISSVPYVRLSKKKKEECNKMESHQRLNKNQNYLTDAFMIKMSQRLVLRKKLHKRLAFLSDIMCFLGILGIVLMIIENELNFKQIEDKDTIAAWSIRLTITISTAILIVVILIYHRLKLSLSCINNSFDDWHIALTKKKMLLITLEIIICAVHPVPRSFPRHEQEIMETSNSTEPIPYPYSHIDIDVALGLPMFARLYLLHGPILYHSRLVRNVESQSVGFLSAVSIDFFFVIRAHLRRWPGRCLLVWCTLIFFIGGWCFRACEYQSTHEHWPLTDAMWLFVPIFGTVGYSNLAPSTYCGRTICALSGVFGVFSMSLFIA
;
A
#
# COMPACT_ATOMS: atom_id res chain seq x y z
N MET A 1 42.16 -18.07 20.44
CA MET A 1 42.15 -17.20 21.64
C MET A 1 40.72 -16.76 21.87
N ALA A 2 39.94 -17.59 22.57
CA ALA A 2 39.77 -17.60 24.04
C ALA A 2 38.70 -16.55 24.44
N SER A 3 37.46 -16.96 24.76
CA SER A 3 37.02 -17.66 26.00
C SER A 3 36.54 -16.62 27.04
N ILE A 4 35.22 -16.43 27.21
CA ILE A 4 34.35 -17.07 28.22
C ILE A 4 34.48 -16.45 29.63
N LYS A 5 33.33 -16.04 30.21
CA LYS A 5 32.71 -16.38 31.53
C LYS A 5 31.96 -15.15 32.08
N ASN A 6 30.65 -15.13 32.34
CA ASN A 6 29.67 -16.08 32.90
C ASN A 6 29.79 -16.31 34.42
N SER A 7 28.76 -15.87 35.17
CA SER A 7 28.22 -16.45 36.43
C SER A 7 27.27 -15.40 37.06
N GLY A 8 25.97 -15.65 37.28
CA GLY A 8 25.36 -16.54 38.29
C GLY A 8 24.71 -15.63 39.36
N GLN A 9 23.57 -15.82 40.03
CA GLN A 9 22.65 -16.91 40.43
C GLN A 9 21.30 -16.22 40.82
N SER A 10 20.10 -16.76 40.58
CA SER A 10 19.36 -17.85 41.27
C SER A 10 18.96 -17.62 42.75
N SER A 11 17.65 -17.48 42.97
CA SER A 11 16.82 -17.93 44.13
C SER A 11 15.35 -17.66 43.72
N VAL A 12 14.33 -18.52 43.70
CA VAL A 12 13.85 -19.74 44.42
C VAL A 12 13.52 -19.51 45.89
N ASN A 13 12.21 -19.42 46.19
CA ASN A 13 11.45 -20.03 47.31
C ASN A 13 10.02 -19.41 47.39
N SER A 14 8.96 -20.18 47.09
CA SER A 14 8.10 -21.00 48.00
C SER A 14 6.93 -20.19 48.61
N PHE A 15 5.67 -20.45 48.20
CA PHE A 15 4.67 -21.30 48.89
C PHE A 15 4.30 -20.82 50.31
N ILE A 16 3.01 -20.51 50.54
CA ILE A 16 2.13 -21.15 51.55
C ILE A 16 0.70 -20.61 51.38
N ALA A 17 -0.22 -21.56 51.17
CA ALA A 17 -1.66 -21.41 51.35
C ALA A 17 -1.99 -21.66 52.84
N GLY A 18 -2.99 -20.96 53.37
CA GLY A 18 -3.49 -21.14 54.73
C GLY A 18 -5.00 -21.01 54.74
N ASP A 19 -5.65 -22.16 54.56
CA ASP A 19 -7.04 -22.45 54.90
C ASP A 19 -7.14 -22.70 56.41
N SER A 20 -8.19 -22.24 57.08
CA SER A 20 -8.59 -22.77 58.38
C SER A 20 -10.01 -22.35 58.75
N THR A 21 -10.87 -23.35 58.60
CA THR A 21 -12.22 -23.59 59.11
C THR A 21 -12.43 -23.37 60.61
N ASP A 22 -13.66 -22.93 60.93
CA ASP A 22 -14.56 -23.33 62.03
C ASP A 22 -14.01 -24.02 63.29
N VAL A 23 -14.35 -23.46 64.46
CA VAL A 23 -14.62 -24.24 65.69
C VAL A 23 -15.75 -23.60 66.51
N GLU A 24 -16.64 -24.49 66.95
CA GLU A 24 -17.92 -24.33 67.65
C GLU A 24 -17.78 -24.43 69.20
N TYR A 25 -18.91 -24.27 69.90
CA TYR A 25 -19.28 -24.75 71.25
C TYR A 25 -19.18 -23.85 72.51
N THR A 26 -20.37 -23.34 72.89
CA THR A 26 -21.11 -23.45 74.19
C THR A 26 -20.55 -22.99 75.55
N LYS A 27 -21.45 -22.36 76.34
CA LYS A 27 -21.78 -22.65 77.77
C LYS A 27 -22.95 -21.74 78.23
N SER A 28 -24.16 -22.25 78.49
CA SER A 28 -24.73 -22.74 79.78
C SER A 28 -25.24 -21.65 80.77
N VAL A 29 -26.56 -21.37 80.74
CA VAL A 29 -27.65 -21.37 81.79
C VAL A 29 -27.19 -21.20 83.27
N PRO A 30 -27.90 -20.52 84.24
CA PRO A 30 -29.32 -20.76 84.58
C PRO A 30 -30.11 -19.55 85.22
N PRO A 31 -31.29 -19.71 85.90
CA PRO A 31 -32.48 -18.88 85.63
C PRO A 31 -33.06 -18.13 86.85
N THR A 32 -33.99 -17.20 86.65
CA THR A 32 -34.97 -16.87 87.71
C THR A 32 -36.30 -16.33 87.14
N THR A 33 -37.36 -16.90 87.67
CA THR A 33 -38.81 -16.70 87.49
C THR A 33 -39.31 -15.32 87.95
N ILE A 34 -40.35 -14.77 87.34
CA ILE A 34 -41.72 -14.44 87.86
C ILE A 34 -42.06 -13.08 87.16
N ASP A 35 -43.18 -12.74 86.53
CA ASP A 35 -44.61 -12.95 86.82
C ASP A 35 -45.48 -12.73 85.56
N MET A 36 -46.71 -13.25 85.58
CA MET A 36 -47.76 -12.95 84.60
C MET A 36 -48.37 -11.56 84.85
N THR A 37 -48.69 -10.80 83.80
CA THR A 37 -49.98 -10.07 83.67
C THR A 37 -50.22 -9.56 82.24
N SER A 38 -51.41 -9.91 81.74
CA SER A 38 -52.28 -9.24 80.76
C SER A 38 -51.77 -8.01 79.98
N ASN A 39 -51.84 -8.05 78.65
CA ASN A 39 -52.86 -7.31 77.88
C ASN A 39 -52.63 -7.40 76.37
N SER A 40 -53.70 -7.69 75.65
CA SER A 40 -53.88 -7.49 74.20
C SER A 40 -53.64 -6.03 73.80
N ILE A 41 -52.82 -5.76 72.78
CA ILE A 41 -52.91 -4.61 71.84
C ILE A 41 -51.97 -4.83 70.62
N SER A 42 -52.57 -4.95 69.43
CA SER A 42 -52.05 -4.63 68.07
C SER A 42 -50.71 -5.21 67.57
N SER A 43 -50.76 -6.24 66.71
CA SER A 43 -49.60 -6.80 65.99
C SER A 43 -49.61 -6.50 64.47
N VAL A 44 -49.79 -5.24 64.05
CA VAL A 44 -49.90 -4.89 62.60
C VAL A 44 -48.94 -3.81 62.04
N PRO A 45 -48.15 -3.01 62.81
CA PRO A 45 -47.18 -2.09 62.18
C PRO A 45 -45.85 -2.75 61.76
N TYR A 46 -45.40 -3.77 62.52
CA TYR A 46 -44.04 -4.31 62.39
C TYR A 46 -43.84 -5.19 61.14
N VAL A 47 -44.86 -5.96 60.75
CA VAL A 47 -44.80 -6.87 59.59
C VAL A 47 -44.74 -6.09 58.27
N ARG A 48 -45.50 -4.99 58.14
CA ARG A 48 -45.48 -4.11 56.96
C ARG A 48 -44.14 -3.39 56.79
N LEU A 49 -43.56 -2.93 57.90
CA LEU A 49 -42.24 -2.27 57.88
C LEU A 49 -41.14 -3.25 57.45
N SER A 50 -41.20 -4.51 57.91
CA SER A 50 -40.26 -5.56 57.49
C SER A 50 -40.37 -5.93 56.01
N LYS A 51 -41.59 -5.99 55.45
CA LYS A 51 -41.81 -6.27 54.01
C LYS A 51 -41.29 -5.14 53.13
N LYS A 52 -41.56 -3.88 53.51
CA LYS A 52 -41.08 -2.70 52.77
C LYS A 52 -39.55 -2.61 52.77
N LYS A 53 -38.91 -2.90 53.91
CA LYS A 53 -37.45 -2.94 54.04
C LYS A 53 -36.81 -4.08 53.21
N LYS A 54 -37.49 -5.22 53.10
CA LYS A 54 -37.07 -6.36 52.28
C LYS A 54 -37.23 -6.08 50.77
N GLU A 55 -38.29 -5.38 50.37
CA GLU A 55 -38.47 -4.88 49.01
C GLU A 55 -37.40 -3.84 48.63
N GLU A 56 -37.09 -2.89 49.51
CA GLU A 56 -36.02 -1.90 49.29
C GLU A 56 -34.63 -2.56 49.19
N CYS A 57 -34.35 -3.58 50.00
CA CYS A 57 -33.10 -4.33 49.94
C CYS A 57 -32.96 -5.13 48.63
N ASN A 58 -34.03 -5.79 48.17
CA ASN A 58 -34.08 -6.47 46.87
C ASN A 58 -33.95 -5.48 45.69
N LYS A 59 -34.52 -4.28 45.83
CA LYS A 59 -34.39 -3.21 44.83
C LYS A 59 -32.95 -2.69 44.75
N MET A 60 -32.28 -2.57 45.89
CA MET A 60 -30.87 -2.16 45.97
C MET A 60 -29.92 -3.21 45.37
N GLU A 61 -30.14 -4.49 45.66
CA GLU A 61 -29.37 -5.58 45.03
C GLU A 61 -29.59 -5.67 43.52
N SER A 62 -30.81 -5.50 43.04
CA SER A 62 -31.10 -5.52 41.61
C SER A 62 -30.44 -4.33 40.88
N HIS A 63 -30.44 -3.13 41.48
CA HIS A 63 -29.69 -1.98 40.97
C HIS A 63 -28.17 -2.23 40.94
N GLN A 64 -27.61 -2.87 41.98
CA GLN A 64 -26.19 -3.23 42.00
C GLN A 64 -25.84 -4.26 40.91
N ARG A 65 -26.70 -5.27 40.69
CA ARG A 65 -26.51 -6.27 39.62
C ARG A 65 -26.59 -5.64 38.22
N LEU A 66 -27.50 -4.70 38.00
CA LEU A 66 -27.61 -3.94 36.74
C LEU A 66 -26.36 -3.10 36.47
N ASN A 67 -25.89 -2.33 37.46
CA ASN A 67 -24.64 -1.55 37.34
C ASN A 67 -23.43 -2.45 37.09
N LYS A 68 -23.35 -3.60 37.77
CA LYS A 68 -22.26 -4.56 37.58
C LYS A 68 -22.26 -5.14 36.17
N ASN A 69 -23.43 -5.56 35.66
CA ASN A 69 -23.58 -6.04 34.28
C ASN A 69 -23.26 -4.95 33.25
N GLN A 70 -23.65 -3.70 33.52
CA GLN A 70 -23.34 -2.57 32.66
C GLN A 70 -21.84 -2.29 32.60
N ASN A 71 -21.14 -2.35 33.74
CA ASN A 71 -19.68 -2.23 33.82
C ASN A 71 -18.96 -3.38 33.08
N TYR A 72 -19.42 -4.62 33.23
CA TYR A 72 -18.87 -5.76 32.47
C TYR A 72 -19.08 -5.60 30.96
N LEU A 73 -20.24 -5.08 30.53
CA LEU A 73 -20.53 -4.85 29.12
C LEU A 73 -19.62 -3.75 28.55
N THR A 74 -19.39 -2.67 29.30
CA THR A 74 -18.45 -1.61 28.91
C THR A 74 -17.01 -2.09 28.88
N ASP A 75 -16.58 -2.91 29.84
CA ASP A 75 -15.22 -3.47 29.86
C ASP A 75 -15.01 -4.44 28.70
N ALA A 76 -15.97 -5.33 28.43
CA ALA A 76 -15.93 -6.24 27.29
C ALA A 76 -15.92 -5.48 25.95
N PHE A 77 -16.70 -4.40 25.85
CA PHE A 77 -16.71 -3.52 24.68
C PHE A 77 -15.35 -2.83 24.47
N MET A 78 -14.77 -2.27 25.54
CA MET A 78 -13.46 -1.62 25.50
C MET A 78 -12.33 -2.58 25.13
N ILE A 79 -12.35 -3.81 25.65
CA ILE A 79 -11.40 -4.86 25.27
C ILE A 79 -11.52 -5.17 23.77
N LYS A 80 -12.74 -5.38 23.26
CA LYS A 80 -12.99 -5.66 21.83
C LYS A 80 -12.55 -4.49 20.94
N MET A 81 -12.79 -3.25 21.36
CA MET A 81 -12.34 -2.03 20.68
C MET A 81 -10.81 -1.95 20.63
N SER A 82 -10.14 -2.18 21.76
CA SER A 82 -8.67 -2.16 21.84
C SER A 82 -8.02 -3.21 20.94
N GLN A 83 -8.57 -4.42 20.88
CA GLN A 83 -8.11 -5.49 20.00
C GLN A 83 -8.25 -5.11 18.51
N ARG A 84 -9.37 -4.49 18.13
CA ARG A 84 -9.59 -3.98 16.76
C ARG A 84 -8.56 -2.91 16.39
N LEU A 85 -8.21 -2.01 17.31
CA LEU A 85 -7.18 -0.98 17.07
C LEU A 85 -5.79 -1.59 16.87
N VAL A 86 -5.42 -2.59 17.68
CA VAL A 86 -4.15 -3.33 17.52
C VAL A 86 -4.09 -4.06 16.18
N LEU A 87 -5.19 -4.71 15.78
CA LEU A 87 -5.30 -5.39 14.50
C LEU A 87 -5.16 -4.41 13.31
N ARG A 88 -5.84 -3.25 13.37
CA ARG A 88 -5.71 -2.19 12.35
C ARG A 88 -4.26 -1.74 12.21
N LYS A 89 -3.56 -1.46 13.31
CA LYS A 89 -2.14 -1.08 13.29
C LYS A 89 -1.25 -2.18 12.66
N LYS A 90 -1.50 -3.44 12.97
CA LYS A 90 -0.76 -4.58 12.39
C LYS A 90 -1.01 -4.70 10.88
N LEU A 91 -2.25 -4.54 10.43
CA LEU A 91 -2.62 -4.56 9.02
C LEU A 91 -2.01 -3.39 8.25
N HIS A 92 -2.06 -2.17 8.79
CA HIS A 92 -1.42 -1.01 8.17
C HIS A 92 0.09 -1.20 7.97
N LYS A 93 0.79 -1.78 8.95
CA LYS A 93 2.22 -2.11 8.81
C LYS A 93 2.46 -3.12 7.68
N ARG A 94 1.63 -4.16 7.58
CA ARG A 94 1.73 -5.16 6.50
C ARG A 94 1.43 -4.56 5.13
N LEU A 95 0.43 -3.68 5.04
CA LEU A 95 0.10 -2.97 3.81
C LEU A 95 1.24 -2.05 3.34
N ALA A 96 1.86 -1.31 4.27
CA ALA A 96 3.03 -0.50 3.96
C ALA A 96 4.18 -1.36 3.43
N PHE A 97 4.50 -2.47 4.11
CA PHE A 97 5.53 -3.40 3.68
C PHE A 97 5.28 -4.01 2.29
N LEU A 98 4.04 -4.44 2.01
CA LEU A 98 3.68 -4.94 0.69
C LEU A 98 3.75 -3.84 -0.37
N SER A 99 3.38 -2.61 -0.02
CA SER A 99 3.50 -1.46 -0.90
C SER A 99 4.95 -1.17 -1.28
N ASP A 100 5.88 -1.31 -0.35
CA ASP A 100 7.31 -1.16 -0.61
C ASP A 100 7.82 -2.26 -1.55
N ILE A 101 7.38 -3.51 -1.35
CA ILE A 101 7.70 -4.64 -2.24
C ILE A 101 7.17 -4.40 -3.66
N MET A 102 5.92 -3.96 -3.81
CA MET A 102 5.33 -3.67 -5.13
C MET A 102 6.12 -2.58 -5.85
N CYS A 103 6.50 -1.50 -5.14
CA CYS A 103 7.30 -0.44 -5.70
C CYS A 103 8.69 -0.94 -6.12
N PHE A 104 9.34 -1.75 -5.29
CA PHE A 104 10.63 -2.33 -5.60
C PHE A 104 10.57 -3.22 -6.85
N LEU A 105 9.60 -4.12 -6.94
CA LEU A 105 9.40 -4.98 -8.12
C LEU A 105 9.01 -4.18 -9.38
N GLY A 106 8.23 -3.12 -9.23
CA GLY A 106 7.87 -2.21 -10.32
C GLY A 106 9.09 -1.50 -10.91
N ILE A 107 9.94 -0.93 -10.05
CA ILE A 107 11.20 -0.27 -10.46
C ILE A 107 12.18 -1.29 -11.06
N LEU A 108 12.33 -2.47 -10.43
CA LEU A 108 13.17 -3.55 -10.93
C LEU A 108 12.76 -3.95 -12.36
N GLY A 109 11.45 -4.09 -12.61
CA GLY A 109 10.93 -4.41 -13.94
C GLY A 109 11.25 -3.33 -14.99
N ILE A 110 11.14 -2.04 -14.63
CA ILE A 110 11.50 -0.93 -15.53
C ILE A 110 13.00 -0.95 -15.84
N VAL A 111 13.85 -1.13 -14.82
CA VAL A 111 15.32 -1.17 -15.00
C VAL A 111 15.72 -2.35 -15.88
N LEU A 112 15.18 -3.54 -15.63
CA LEU A 112 15.44 -4.72 -16.46
C LEU A 112 14.96 -4.51 -17.90
N MET A 113 13.81 -3.86 -18.12
CA MET A 113 13.33 -3.52 -19.46
C MET A 113 14.28 -2.53 -20.17
N ILE A 114 14.82 -1.53 -19.46
CA ILE A 114 15.80 -0.59 -20.05
C ILE A 114 17.04 -1.36 -20.48
N ILE A 115 17.58 -2.20 -19.59
CA ILE A 115 18.77 -3.01 -19.88
C ILE A 115 18.51 -3.94 -21.07
N GLU A 116 17.35 -4.59 -21.13
CA GLU A 116 16.98 -5.46 -22.26
C GLU A 116 17.02 -4.70 -23.58
N ASN A 117 16.39 -3.53 -23.65
CA ASN A 117 16.36 -2.72 -24.86
C ASN A 117 17.75 -2.19 -25.24
N GLU A 118 18.57 -1.76 -24.27
CA GLU A 118 19.94 -1.32 -24.55
C GLU A 118 20.82 -2.45 -25.09
N LEU A 119 20.64 -3.68 -24.59
CA LEU A 119 21.32 -4.86 -25.12
C LEU A 119 20.85 -5.19 -26.53
N ASN A 120 19.54 -5.18 -26.78
CA ASN A 120 18.97 -5.41 -28.11
C ASN A 120 19.44 -4.37 -29.13
N PHE A 121 19.64 -3.11 -28.71
CA PHE A 121 20.18 -2.05 -29.57
C PHE A 121 21.66 -2.23 -29.90
N LYS A 122 22.42 -2.91 -29.04
CA LYS A 122 23.87 -3.14 -29.23
C LYS A 122 24.17 -4.45 -29.97
N GLN A 123 23.28 -5.44 -29.90
CA GLN A 123 23.48 -6.82 -30.38
C GLN A 123 23.09 -7.07 -31.85
N ILE A 124 23.05 -6.04 -32.71
CA ILE A 124 22.84 -6.25 -34.15
C ILE A 124 23.98 -7.09 -34.80
N GLU A 125 25.14 -7.23 -34.14
CA GLU A 125 26.24 -8.10 -34.57
C GLU A 125 26.44 -9.29 -33.61
N ASP A 126 25.71 -10.37 -33.86
CA ASP A 126 25.99 -11.78 -33.56
C ASP A 126 26.38 -12.25 -32.13
N LYS A 127 25.55 -13.18 -31.61
CA LYS A 127 25.81 -14.21 -30.55
C LYS A 127 25.53 -13.90 -29.06
N ASP A 128 24.29 -13.53 -28.70
CA ASP A 128 23.87 -13.47 -27.27
C ASP A 128 22.42 -13.94 -26.99
N THR A 129 21.94 -14.96 -27.71
CA THR A 129 20.56 -15.48 -27.59
C THR A 129 20.18 -15.94 -26.18
N ILE A 130 21.13 -16.50 -25.42
CA ILE A 130 20.87 -17.03 -24.07
C ILE A 130 20.73 -15.90 -23.04
N ALA A 131 21.57 -14.87 -23.12
CA ALA A 131 21.56 -13.74 -22.20
C ALA A 131 20.27 -12.92 -22.36
N ALA A 132 19.91 -12.56 -23.59
CA ALA A 132 18.67 -11.85 -23.88
C ALA A 132 17.42 -12.64 -23.44
N TRP A 133 17.41 -13.96 -23.68
CA TRP A 133 16.32 -14.84 -23.23
C TRP A 133 16.22 -14.89 -21.70
N SER A 134 17.34 -14.94 -20.99
CA SER A 134 17.37 -14.95 -19.53
C SER A 134 16.81 -13.65 -18.90
N ILE A 135 17.08 -12.50 -19.51
CA ILE A 135 16.58 -11.20 -19.05
C ILE A 135 15.06 -11.12 -19.26
N ARG A 136 14.58 -11.53 -20.44
CA ARG A 136 13.13 -11.60 -20.74
C ARG A 136 12.39 -12.52 -19.78
N LEU A 137 12.96 -13.68 -19.49
CA LEU A 137 12.40 -14.62 -18.53
C LEU A 137 12.38 -14.03 -17.11
N THR A 138 13.46 -13.36 -16.69
CA THR A 138 13.53 -12.67 -15.40
C THR A 138 12.47 -11.58 -15.28
N ILE A 139 12.24 -10.80 -16.35
CA ILE A 139 11.17 -9.80 -16.40
C ILE A 139 9.81 -10.48 -16.20
N THR A 140 9.51 -11.56 -16.92
CA THR A 140 8.21 -12.26 -16.79
C THR A 140 7.97 -12.85 -15.40
N ILE A 141 9.01 -13.39 -14.76
CA ILE A 141 8.90 -13.90 -13.39
C ILE A 141 8.66 -12.74 -12.42
N SER A 142 9.37 -11.62 -12.59
CA SER A 142 9.18 -10.44 -11.75
C SER A 142 7.77 -9.85 -11.87
N THR A 143 7.18 -9.86 -13.06
CA THR A 143 5.81 -9.36 -13.29
C THR A 143 4.76 -10.32 -12.72
N ALA A 144 4.95 -11.63 -12.84
CA ALA A 144 4.09 -12.62 -12.21
C ALA A 144 4.08 -12.46 -10.68
N ILE A 145 5.26 -12.30 -10.07
CA ILE A 145 5.38 -12.04 -8.62
C ILE A 145 4.69 -10.71 -8.26
N LEU A 146 4.92 -9.64 -9.04
CA LEU A 146 4.28 -8.34 -8.82
C LEU A 146 2.74 -8.45 -8.82
N ILE A 147 2.15 -9.17 -9.77
CA ILE A 147 0.71 -9.38 -9.85
C ILE A 147 0.18 -10.12 -8.60
N VAL A 148 0.89 -11.17 -8.15
CA VAL A 148 0.52 -11.90 -6.92
C VAL A 148 0.56 -10.96 -5.71
N VAL A 149 1.59 -10.12 -5.59
CA VAL A 149 1.69 -9.15 -4.49
C VAL A 149 0.57 -8.10 -4.55
N ILE A 150 0.20 -7.61 -5.75
CA ILE A 150 -0.93 -6.68 -5.94
C ILE A 150 -2.24 -7.30 -5.46
N LEU A 151 -2.48 -8.58 -5.79
CA LEU A 151 -3.66 -9.30 -5.32
C LEU A 151 -3.69 -9.40 -3.79
N ILE A 152 -2.58 -9.80 -3.15
CA ILE A 152 -2.47 -9.88 -1.69
C ILE A 152 -2.68 -8.50 -1.05
N TYR A 153 -2.11 -7.44 -1.61
CA TYR A 153 -2.29 -6.07 -1.15
C TYR A 153 -3.76 -5.65 -1.18
N HIS A 154 -4.47 -5.89 -2.28
CA HIS A 154 -5.91 -5.54 -2.38
C HIS A 154 -6.79 -6.38 -1.46
N ARG A 155 -6.47 -7.67 -1.25
CA ARG A 155 -7.15 -8.49 -0.24
C ARG A 155 -7.04 -7.89 1.15
N LEU A 156 -5.84 -7.48 1.56
CA LEU A 156 -5.61 -6.88 2.88
C LEU A 156 -6.25 -5.49 2.98
N LYS A 157 -6.24 -4.70 1.90
CA LYS A 157 -6.90 -3.39 1.84
C LYS A 157 -8.41 -3.51 2.00
N LEU A 158 -9.03 -4.52 1.38
CA LEU A 158 -10.44 -4.84 1.56
C LEU A 158 -10.73 -5.31 2.98
N SER A 159 -9.90 -6.20 3.54
CA SER A 159 -10.02 -6.65 4.94
C SER A 159 -9.98 -5.48 5.93
N LEU A 160 -9.05 -4.53 5.73
CA LEU A 160 -8.99 -3.31 6.52
C LEU A 160 -10.26 -2.47 6.39
N SER A 161 -10.80 -2.34 5.17
CA SER A 161 -12.07 -1.64 4.92
C SER A 161 -13.25 -2.30 5.65
N CYS A 162 -13.26 -3.63 5.78
CA CYS A 162 -14.30 -4.36 6.51
C CYS A 162 -14.23 -4.09 8.01
N ILE A 163 -13.02 -4.11 8.57
CA ILE A 163 -12.79 -3.82 9.99
C ILE A 163 -13.14 -2.37 10.33
N ASN A 164 -12.99 -1.43 9.39
CA ASN A 164 -13.40 -0.05 9.57
C ASN A 164 -14.91 0.13 9.57
N ASN A 165 -15.62 -0.57 8.67
CA ASN A 165 -17.07 -0.47 8.51
C ASN A 165 -17.87 -1.51 9.32
N SER A 166 -17.19 -2.36 10.10
CA SER A 166 -17.77 -3.48 10.85
C SER A 166 -18.57 -4.47 9.98
N PHE A 167 -18.11 -4.73 8.76
CA PHE A 167 -18.65 -5.80 7.92
C PHE A 167 -17.99 -7.15 8.27
N ASP A 168 -18.79 -8.20 8.37
CA ASP A 168 -18.32 -9.56 8.67
C ASP A 168 -17.71 -10.25 7.43
N ASP A 169 -18.20 -9.95 6.22
CA ASP A 169 -17.68 -10.51 4.97
C ASP A 169 -16.94 -9.49 4.09
N TRP A 170 -15.80 -9.91 3.53
CA TRP A 170 -14.98 -9.06 2.68
C TRP A 170 -15.56 -8.77 1.30
N HIS A 171 -16.40 -9.69 0.79
CA HIS A 171 -17.10 -9.52 -0.48
C HIS A 171 -18.06 -8.34 -0.46
N ILE A 172 -18.69 -8.05 0.69
CA ILE A 172 -19.68 -6.97 0.83
C ILE A 172 -19.01 -5.60 0.74
N ALA A 173 -17.74 -5.49 1.14
CA ALA A 173 -16.95 -4.26 1.02
C ALA A 173 -16.47 -3.96 -0.42
N LEU A 174 -16.72 -4.87 -1.36
CA LEU A 174 -16.23 -4.83 -2.74
C LEU A 174 -17.21 -4.10 -3.67
N THR A 175 -16.98 -2.81 -3.89
CA THR A 175 -17.78 -2.00 -4.82
C THR A 175 -17.38 -2.26 -6.28
N LYS A 176 -18.33 -2.19 -7.23
CA LYS A 176 -18.06 -2.29 -8.68
C LYS A 176 -16.95 -1.34 -9.15
N LYS A 177 -16.96 -0.09 -8.65
CA LYS A 177 -15.89 0.90 -8.92
C LYS A 177 -14.52 0.38 -8.50
N LYS A 178 -14.39 -0.17 -7.28
CA LYS A 178 -13.11 -0.73 -6.77
C LYS A 178 -12.64 -1.90 -7.62
N MET A 179 -13.56 -2.77 -8.05
CA MET A 179 -13.22 -3.89 -8.93
C MET A 179 -12.66 -3.43 -10.27
N LEU A 180 -13.29 -2.43 -10.91
CA LEU A 180 -12.79 -1.89 -12.16
C LEU A 180 -11.38 -1.30 -12.02
N LEU A 181 -11.11 -0.57 -10.93
CA LEU A 181 -9.76 -0.03 -10.67
C LEU A 181 -8.74 -1.15 -10.45
N ILE A 182 -9.07 -2.20 -9.69
CA ILE A 182 -8.18 -3.35 -9.46
C ILE A 182 -7.90 -4.08 -10.78
N THR A 183 -8.91 -4.31 -11.60
CA THR A 183 -8.73 -4.97 -12.91
C THR A 183 -7.85 -4.15 -13.83
N LEU A 184 -8.08 -2.83 -13.91
CA LEU A 184 -7.25 -1.93 -14.70
C LEU A 184 -5.80 -1.93 -14.21
N GLU A 185 -5.60 -1.94 -12.90
CA GLU A 185 -4.28 -2.03 -12.27
C GLU A 185 -3.53 -3.30 -12.69
N ILE A 186 -4.21 -4.45 -12.62
CA ILE A 186 -3.66 -5.74 -13.06
C ILE A 186 -3.32 -5.71 -14.55
N ILE A 187 -4.19 -5.14 -15.40
CA ILE A 187 -3.95 -5.03 -16.84
C ILE A 187 -2.68 -4.22 -17.11
N ILE A 188 -2.53 -3.04 -16.49
CA ILE A 188 -1.34 -2.19 -16.65
C ILE A 188 -0.07 -2.93 -16.21
N CYS A 189 -0.11 -3.64 -15.07
CA CYS A 189 1.05 -4.39 -14.58
C CYS A 189 1.35 -5.66 -15.39
N ALA A 190 0.35 -6.23 -16.07
CA ALA A 190 0.49 -7.41 -16.91
C ALA A 190 1.15 -7.09 -18.26
N VAL A 191 1.08 -5.85 -18.75
CA VAL A 191 1.78 -5.45 -19.98
C VAL A 191 3.30 -5.44 -19.72
N HIS A 192 4.00 -6.33 -20.42
CA HIS A 192 5.47 -6.43 -20.48
C HIS A 192 5.88 -7.11 -21.79
N PRO A 193 7.11 -6.89 -22.30
CA PRO A 193 7.64 -7.67 -23.40
C PRO A 193 7.75 -9.13 -22.95
N VAL A 194 6.86 -9.98 -23.47
CA VAL A 194 6.85 -11.43 -23.20
C VAL A 194 7.88 -12.08 -24.13
N PRO A 195 8.71 -13.03 -23.65
CA PRO A 195 9.60 -13.82 -24.50
C PRO A 195 8.76 -14.60 -25.49
N ARG A 196 8.56 -14.03 -26.67
CA ARG A 196 7.91 -14.70 -27.77
C ARG A 196 8.92 -15.70 -28.32
N SER A 197 8.60 -16.98 -28.24
CA SER A 197 9.42 -18.11 -28.67
C SER A 197 9.53 -18.26 -30.19
N PHE A 198 8.97 -17.33 -30.96
CA PHE A 198 9.14 -17.33 -32.41
C PHE A 198 10.46 -16.62 -32.71
N PRO A 199 11.48 -17.32 -33.23
CA PRO A 199 12.58 -16.61 -33.86
C PRO A 199 11.96 -15.67 -34.89
N ARG A 200 12.40 -14.42 -34.89
CA ARG A 200 12.14 -13.47 -35.96
C ARG A 200 12.76 -14.10 -37.21
N HIS A 201 12.03 -15.00 -37.86
CA HIS A 201 12.37 -15.39 -39.22
C HIS A 201 12.12 -14.13 -40.01
N GLU A 202 13.22 -13.42 -40.25
CA GLU A 202 13.49 -12.67 -41.45
C GLU A 202 12.30 -12.72 -42.41
N GLN A 203 11.54 -11.64 -42.44
CA GLN A 203 10.66 -11.39 -43.57
C GLN A 203 11.57 -10.96 -44.73
N GLU A 204 12.38 -11.91 -45.19
CA GLU A 204 13.00 -11.93 -46.50
C GLU A 204 11.87 -12.26 -47.48
N ILE A 205 11.00 -11.30 -47.76
CA ILE A 205 10.18 -11.37 -48.97
C ILE A 205 11.05 -10.88 -50.11
N MET A 206 11.74 -11.87 -50.69
CA MET A 206 12.12 -12.01 -52.09
C MET A 206 12.89 -10.85 -52.74
N GLU A 207 14.19 -11.09 -52.91
CA GLU A 207 14.86 -10.72 -54.16
C GLU A 207 14.02 -11.23 -55.35
N THR A 208 13.42 -10.33 -56.11
CA THR A 208 13.36 -10.37 -57.59
C THR A 208 12.73 -9.07 -58.08
N SER A 209 13.59 -8.08 -58.38
CA SER A 209 13.62 -7.43 -59.70
C SER A 209 14.58 -6.25 -59.66
N ASN A 210 15.55 -6.27 -60.56
CA ASN A 210 16.41 -5.15 -60.92
C ASN A 210 15.64 -3.83 -61.00
N SER A 211 15.86 -2.94 -60.03
CA SER A 211 15.61 -1.51 -60.21
C SER A 211 16.47 -0.74 -59.21
N THR A 212 17.38 0.05 -59.75
CA THR A 212 18.21 1.03 -59.06
C THR A 212 17.34 2.17 -58.53
N GLU A 213 16.58 1.96 -57.45
CA GLU A 213 16.04 3.04 -56.62
C GLU A 213 15.92 2.57 -55.16
N PRO A 214 16.29 3.41 -54.17
CA PRO A 214 16.17 3.06 -52.76
C PRO A 214 14.69 2.99 -52.39
N ILE A 215 14.21 1.78 -52.13
CA ILE A 215 12.84 1.50 -51.67
C ILE A 215 12.64 2.20 -50.31
N PRO A 216 11.66 3.10 -50.15
CA PRO A 216 11.39 3.74 -48.86
C PRO A 216 10.80 2.68 -47.91
N TYR A 217 11.56 2.30 -46.89
CA TYR A 217 11.06 1.47 -45.79
C TYR A 217 9.77 2.10 -45.23
N PRO A 218 8.70 1.31 -44.99
CA PRO A 218 7.45 1.86 -44.49
C PRO A 218 7.65 2.50 -43.11
N TYR A 219 7.33 3.79 -43.02
CA TYR A 219 7.43 4.70 -41.87
C TYR A 219 6.69 4.29 -40.57
N SER A 220 6.24 3.04 -40.43
CA SER A 220 5.20 2.66 -39.47
C SER A 220 5.48 1.45 -38.57
N HIS A 221 6.57 0.71 -38.75
CA HIS A 221 6.85 -0.47 -37.92
C HIS A 221 7.78 -0.14 -36.75
N ILE A 222 7.18 0.23 -35.62
CA ILE A 222 7.85 0.22 -34.31
C ILE A 222 7.95 -1.24 -33.87
N ASP A 223 9.13 -1.66 -33.42
CA ASP A 223 9.32 -2.99 -32.85
C ASP A 223 8.34 -3.19 -31.68
N ILE A 224 7.61 -4.32 -31.71
CA ILE A 224 6.55 -4.64 -30.74
C ILE A 224 7.09 -4.58 -29.30
N ASP A 225 8.37 -4.91 -29.11
CA ASP A 225 9.06 -4.87 -27.82
C ASP A 225 9.21 -3.42 -27.29
N VAL A 226 9.45 -2.43 -28.17
CA VAL A 226 9.51 -1.01 -27.80
C VAL A 226 8.11 -0.46 -27.48
N ALA A 227 7.12 -0.82 -28.30
CA ALA A 227 5.72 -0.43 -28.08
C ALA A 227 5.16 -0.99 -26.76
N LEU A 228 5.58 -2.21 -26.36
CA LEU A 228 5.24 -2.82 -25.07
C LEU A 228 6.13 -2.34 -23.91
N GLY A 229 7.28 -1.74 -24.19
CA GLY A 229 8.16 -1.10 -23.21
C GLY A 229 7.63 0.24 -22.70
N LEU A 230 7.02 1.07 -23.55
CA LEU A 230 6.42 2.34 -23.12
C LEU A 230 5.39 2.22 -21.98
N PRO A 231 4.39 1.31 -22.04
CA PRO A 231 3.43 1.13 -20.95
C PRO A 231 4.05 0.57 -19.66
N MET A 232 5.28 0.01 -19.68
CA MET A 232 5.96 -0.39 -18.44
C MET A 232 6.23 0.81 -17.52
N PHE A 233 6.49 2.01 -18.06
CA PHE A 233 6.66 3.21 -17.22
C PHE A 233 5.39 3.60 -16.47
N ALA A 234 4.21 3.15 -16.91
CA ALA A 234 2.98 3.37 -16.16
C ALA A 234 3.10 2.82 -14.73
N ARG A 235 3.88 1.74 -14.52
CA ARG A 235 4.14 1.13 -13.20
C ARG A 235 4.73 2.08 -12.17
N LEU A 236 5.27 3.23 -12.57
CA LEU A 236 5.65 4.28 -11.64
C LEU A 236 4.47 4.79 -10.79
N TYR A 237 3.23 4.54 -11.20
CA TYR A 237 2.06 4.78 -10.35
C TYR A 237 2.16 4.04 -9.00
N LEU A 238 2.84 2.89 -8.92
CA LEU A 238 3.04 2.11 -7.68
C LEU A 238 3.80 2.90 -6.61
N LEU A 239 4.57 3.93 -6.99
CA LEU A 239 5.28 4.81 -6.06
C LEU A 239 4.32 5.60 -5.14
N HIS A 240 3.06 5.75 -5.52
CA HIS A 240 2.07 6.43 -4.69
C HIS A 240 1.93 5.79 -3.30
N GLY A 241 2.07 4.46 -3.21
CA GLY A 241 1.87 3.70 -2.00
C GLY A 241 2.93 3.98 -0.94
N PRO A 242 4.23 3.76 -1.21
CA PRO A 242 5.30 4.10 -0.28
C PRO A 242 5.30 5.58 0.12
N ILE A 243 5.03 6.49 -0.82
CA ILE A 243 4.89 7.93 -0.53
C ILE A 243 3.77 8.16 0.50
N LEU A 244 2.61 7.50 0.32
CA LEU A 244 1.48 7.61 1.23
C LEU A 244 1.80 7.03 2.61
N TYR A 245 2.32 5.80 2.67
CA TYR A 245 2.54 5.09 3.94
C TYR A 245 3.74 5.60 4.74
N HIS A 246 4.78 6.10 4.08
CA HIS A 246 5.96 6.65 4.74
C HIS A 246 5.78 8.12 5.15
N SER A 247 4.79 8.81 4.59
CA SER A 247 4.47 10.19 4.97
C SER A 247 4.18 10.30 6.47
N ARG A 248 4.88 11.22 7.14
CA ARG A 248 4.62 11.57 8.55
C ARG A 248 3.16 11.94 8.78
N LEU A 249 2.47 12.46 7.77
CA LEU A 249 1.07 12.85 7.83
C LEU A 249 0.12 11.68 8.02
N VAL A 250 0.43 10.51 7.45
CA VAL A 250 -0.38 9.29 7.61
C VAL A 250 0.01 8.53 8.87
N ARG A 251 1.28 8.60 9.29
CA ARG A 251 1.80 7.87 10.46
C ARG A 251 1.48 8.54 11.80
N ASN A 252 1.37 9.87 11.84
CA ASN A 252 1.17 10.59 13.09
C ASN A 252 -0.28 10.47 13.58
N VAL A 253 -0.44 10.15 14.86
CA VAL A 253 -1.77 10.01 15.50
C VAL A 253 -2.49 11.35 15.56
N GLU A 254 -1.75 12.44 15.76
CA GLU A 254 -2.29 13.80 15.80
C GLU A 254 -2.96 14.19 14.48
N SER A 255 -2.30 13.96 13.35
CA SER A 255 -2.86 14.27 12.04
C SER A 255 -4.03 13.37 11.66
N GLN A 256 -4.02 12.09 12.07
CA GLN A 256 -5.18 11.22 11.92
C GLN A 256 -6.37 11.70 12.77
N SER A 257 -6.11 12.17 14.00
CA SER A 257 -7.14 12.68 14.90
C SER A 257 -7.78 13.96 14.35
N VAL A 258 -6.97 14.91 13.88
CA VAL A 258 -7.47 16.15 13.26
C VAL A 258 -8.26 15.85 11.99
N GLY A 259 -7.77 14.94 11.13
CA GLY A 259 -8.50 14.53 9.92
C GLY A 259 -9.85 13.89 10.22
N PHE A 260 -9.95 13.08 11.27
CA PHE A 260 -11.21 12.51 11.73
C PHE A 260 -12.18 13.57 12.25
N LEU A 261 -11.70 14.53 13.07
CA LEU A 261 -12.51 15.62 13.59
C LEU A 261 -13.02 16.55 12.48
N SER A 262 -12.22 16.76 11.44
CA SER A 262 -12.60 17.58 10.28
C SER A 262 -13.38 16.80 9.21
N ALA A 263 -13.65 15.50 9.41
CA ALA A 263 -14.26 14.61 8.41
C ALA A 263 -13.55 14.64 7.03
N VAL A 264 -12.23 14.86 7.01
CA VAL A 264 -11.42 14.90 5.78
C VAL A 264 -10.68 13.58 5.62
N SER A 265 -10.89 12.89 4.49
CA SER A 265 -10.11 11.71 4.12
C SER A 265 -8.66 12.09 3.81
N ILE A 266 -7.71 11.39 4.43
CA ILE A 266 -6.28 11.55 4.12
C ILE A 266 -5.99 10.79 2.82
N ASP A 267 -6.21 11.48 1.71
CA ASP A 267 -5.99 10.95 0.37
C ASP A 267 -4.55 11.19 -0.12
N PHE A 268 -4.13 10.44 -1.15
CA PHE A 268 -2.81 10.60 -1.76
C PHE A 268 -2.55 12.02 -2.29
N PHE A 269 -3.54 12.62 -2.94
CA PHE A 269 -3.44 14.00 -3.44
C PHE A 269 -3.27 15.02 -2.31
N PHE A 270 -3.89 14.79 -1.15
CA PHE A 270 -3.69 15.63 0.03
C PHE A 270 -2.24 15.53 0.52
N VAL A 271 -1.68 14.33 0.55
CA VAL A 271 -0.28 14.10 0.94
C VAL A 271 0.71 14.73 -0.03
N ILE A 272 0.50 14.62 -1.35
CA ILE A 272 1.34 15.29 -2.35
C ILE A 272 1.27 16.81 -2.17
N ARG A 273 0.06 17.38 -2.08
CA ARG A 273 -0.11 18.83 -1.87
C ARG A 273 0.61 19.31 -0.62
N ALA A 274 0.56 18.53 0.46
CA ALA A 274 1.27 18.84 1.71
C ALA A 274 2.80 18.79 1.54
N HIS A 275 3.34 17.83 0.77
CA HIS A 275 4.78 17.76 0.49
C HIS A 275 5.25 18.92 -0.39
N LEU A 276 4.49 19.22 -1.46
CA LEU A 276 4.77 20.35 -2.35
C LEU A 276 4.80 21.69 -1.59
N ARG A 277 3.89 21.90 -0.64
CA ARG A 277 3.90 23.10 0.22
C ARG A 277 5.07 23.17 1.19
N ARG A 278 5.57 22.02 1.67
CA ARG A 278 6.63 21.97 2.68
C ARG A 278 8.02 22.08 2.07
N TRP A 279 8.26 21.42 0.93
CA TRP A 279 9.56 21.36 0.26
C TRP A 279 9.41 21.48 -1.27
N PRO A 280 8.92 22.62 -1.80
CA PRO A 280 8.56 22.76 -3.21
C PRO A 280 9.74 22.46 -4.15
N GLY A 281 10.91 23.04 -3.87
CA GLY A 281 12.10 22.86 -4.71
C GLY A 281 12.59 21.40 -4.78
N ARG A 282 12.56 20.66 -3.66
CA ARG A 282 12.99 19.25 -3.65
C ARG A 282 12.01 18.36 -4.42
N CYS A 283 10.70 18.56 -4.22
CA CYS A 283 9.68 17.80 -4.93
C CYS A 283 9.72 18.07 -6.44
N LEU A 284 9.88 19.33 -6.83
CA LEU A 284 9.98 19.71 -8.24
C LEU A 284 11.26 19.16 -8.89
N LEU A 285 12.40 19.23 -8.21
CA LEU A 285 13.66 18.68 -8.74
C LEU A 285 13.54 17.17 -8.99
N VAL A 286 13.01 16.41 -8.02
CA VAL A 286 12.78 14.95 -8.20
C VAL A 286 11.81 14.67 -9.35
N TRP A 287 10.76 15.47 -9.50
CA TRP A 287 9.81 15.34 -10.61
C TRP A 287 10.44 15.62 -11.98
N CYS A 288 11.16 16.74 -12.12
CA CYS A 288 11.83 17.12 -13.37
C CYS A 288 12.92 16.12 -13.76
N THR A 289 13.71 15.64 -12.79
CA THR A 289 14.75 14.63 -13.06
C THR A 289 14.15 13.29 -13.50
N LEU A 290 13.05 12.83 -12.88
CA LEU A 290 12.34 11.63 -13.34
C LEU A 290 11.85 11.78 -14.78
N ILE A 291 11.17 12.89 -15.12
CA ILE A 291 10.69 13.14 -16.47
C ILE A 291 11.85 13.23 -17.47
N PHE A 292 12.97 13.85 -17.10
CA PHE A 292 14.15 13.95 -17.94
C PHE A 292 14.69 12.58 -18.36
N PHE A 293 14.90 11.67 -17.40
CA PHE A 293 15.42 10.34 -17.70
C PHE A 293 14.41 9.48 -18.48
N ILE A 294 13.14 9.48 -18.06
CA ILE A 294 12.10 8.68 -18.71
C ILE A 294 11.84 9.20 -20.12
N GLY A 295 11.62 10.50 -20.25
CA GLY A 295 11.32 11.14 -21.52
C GLY A 295 12.48 11.07 -22.51
N GLY A 296 13.72 11.26 -22.07
CA GLY A 296 14.91 11.09 -22.90
C GLY A 296 15.08 9.66 -23.41
N TRP A 297 14.86 8.66 -22.54
CA TRP A 297 14.89 7.26 -22.95
C TRP A 297 13.75 6.91 -23.91
N CYS A 298 12.52 7.36 -23.64
CA CYS A 298 11.36 7.15 -24.52
C CYS A 298 11.58 7.79 -25.90
N PHE A 299 12.14 9.01 -25.96
CA PHE A 299 12.43 9.71 -27.21
C PHE A 299 13.41 8.91 -28.06
N ARG A 300 14.51 8.44 -27.46
CA ARG A 300 15.48 7.56 -28.14
C ARG A 300 14.84 6.27 -28.63
N ALA A 301 14.08 5.60 -27.77
CA ALA A 301 13.46 4.32 -28.09
C ALA A 301 12.51 4.43 -29.29
N CYS A 302 11.80 5.55 -29.44
CA CYS A 302 10.88 5.74 -30.56
C CYS A 302 11.54 6.19 -31.87
N GLU A 303 12.69 6.88 -31.83
CA GLU A 303 13.40 7.30 -33.05
C GLU A 303 14.45 6.28 -33.53
N TYR A 304 14.78 5.27 -32.72
CA TYR A 304 15.78 4.24 -33.03
C TYR A 304 15.63 3.60 -34.42
N GLN A 305 14.39 3.37 -34.88
CA GLN A 305 14.12 2.65 -36.12
C GLN A 305 14.27 3.52 -37.38
N SER A 306 14.27 4.85 -37.26
CA SER A 306 14.13 5.72 -38.44
C SER A 306 15.44 6.00 -39.18
N THR A 307 16.61 5.82 -38.56
CA THR A 307 17.87 6.34 -39.13
C THR A 307 18.95 5.28 -39.36
N HIS A 308 18.84 4.05 -38.84
CA HIS A 308 19.88 3.00 -38.85
C HIS A 308 21.27 3.44 -38.28
N GLU A 309 21.50 4.72 -38.07
CA GLU A 309 22.59 5.30 -37.30
C GLU A 309 22.19 5.36 -35.82
N HIS A 310 23.06 4.80 -34.98
CA HIS A 310 22.86 4.78 -33.55
C HIS A 310 22.98 6.18 -32.96
N TRP A 311 21.86 6.85 -32.69
CA TRP A 311 21.88 8.07 -31.88
C TRP A 311 22.30 7.70 -30.45
N PRO A 312 23.43 8.21 -29.94
CA PRO A 312 23.84 7.92 -28.58
C PRO A 312 22.82 8.53 -27.61
N LEU A 313 22.66 7.90 -26.44
CA LEU A 313 21.70 8.33 -25.41
C LEU A 313 21.87 9.80 -25.02
N THR A 314 23.11 10.29 -25.05
CA THR A 314 23.48 11.67 -24.76
C THR A 314 22.80 12.66 -25.68
N ASP A 315 22.67 12.32 -26.97
CA ASP A 315 22.12 13.23 -27.98
C ASP A 315 20.60 13.29 -27.86
N ALA A 316 19.95 12.15 -27.62
CA ALA A 316 18.53 12.10 -27.31
C ALA A 316 18.19 12.85 -26.01
N MET A 317 19.02 12.71 -24.97
CA MET A 317 18.87 13.45 -23.71
C MET A 317 19.09 14.95 -23.90
N TRP A 318 20.08 15.36 -24.70
CA TRP A 318 20.34 16.76 -25.01
C TRP A 318 19.16 17.39 -25.76
N LEU A 319 18.55 16.68 -26.72
CA LEU A 319 17.34 17.11 -27.42
C LEU A 319 16.11 17.18 -26.53
N PHE A 320 16.04 16.35 -25.50
CA PHE A 320 14.92 16.36 -24.57
C PHE A 320 14.82 17.67 -23.77
N VAL A 321 15.95 18.24 -23.35
CA VAL A 321 16.01 19.48 -22.54
C VAL A 321 15.26 20.67 -23.19
N PRO A 322 15.56 21.08 -24.44
CA PRO A 322 14.87 22.20 -25.08
C PRO A 322 13.40 21.90 -25.41
N ILE A 323 13.01 20.63 -25.60
CA ILE A 323 11.61 20.23 -25.78
C ILE A 323 10.84 20.43 -24.46
N PHE A 324 11.38 19.91 -23.35
CA PHE A 324 10.79 20.08 -22.02
C PHE A 324 10.77 21.55 -21.59
N GLY A 325 11.81 22.31 -21.93
CA GLY A 325 11.88 23.76 -21.71
C GLY A 325 11.02 24.58 -22.66
N THR A 326 10.31 23.97 -23.61
CA THR A 326 9.49 24.63 -24.65
C THR A 326 10.25 25.64 -25.51
N VAL A 327 11.58 25.48 -25.62
CA VAL A 327 12.44 26.30 -26.49
C VAL A 327 12.33 25.80 -27.94
N GLY A 328 12.49 24.49 -28.14
CA GLY A 328 12.40 23.81 -29.43
C GLY A 328 13.48 24.27 -30.44
N TYR A 329 14.53 23.47 -30.65
CA TYR A 329 15.46 23.77 -31.73
C TYR A 329 14.91 23.31 -33.08
N SER A 330 14.95 24.19 -34.09
CA SER A 330 14.36 23.95 -35.41
C SER A 330 15.14 22.96 -36.28
N ASN A 331 16.30 22.50 -35.84
CA ASN A 331 17.21 21.66 -36.61
C ASN A 331 17.07 20.15 -36.36
N LEU A 332 16.33 19.72 -35.33
CA LEU A 332 16.07 18.30 -35.06
C LEU A 332 14.61 18.10 -34.65
N ALA A 333 13.85 17.38 -35.48
CA ALA A 333 12.45 17.04 -35.23
C ALA A 333 12.24 15.53 -35.36
N PRO A 334 11.40 14.91 -34.50
CA PRO A 334 11.13 13.48 -34.58
C PRO A 334 10.46 13.13 -35.91
N SER A 335 11.01 12.14 -36.60
CA SER A 335 10.46 11.66 -37.87
C SER A 335 9.26 10.75 -37.61
N THR A 336 9.25 10.01 -36.51
CA THR A 336 8.25 8.97 -36.20
C THR A 336 7.01 9.53 -35.50
N TYR A 337 5.86 8.88 -35.70
CA TYR A 337 4.62 9.22 -35.00
C TYR A 337 4.74 9.03 -33.46
N CYS A 338 5.51 8.04 -33.01
CA CYS A 338 5.76 7.87 -31.58
C CYS A 338 6.61 9.01 -31.01
N GLY A 339 7.73 9.36 -31.66
CA GLY A 339 8.61 10.45 -31.24
C GLY A 339 7.88 11.80 -31.19
N ARG A 340 7.01 12.08 -32.17
CA ARG A 340 6.13 13.27 -32.17
C ARG A 340 5.18 13.29 -30.98
N THR A 341 4.59 12.14 -30.65
CA THR A 341 3.68 12.01 -29.50
C THR A 341 4.42 12.26 -28.18
N ILE A 342 5.61 11.67 -28.01
CA ILE A 342 6.45 11.87 -26.82
C ILE A 342 6.90 13.33 -26.71
N CYS A 343 7.28 13.96 -27.81
CA CYS A 343 7.66 15.38 -27.85
C CYS A 343 6.50 16.27 -27.36
N ALA A 344 5.29 16.07 -27.90
CA ALA A 344 4.11 16.81 -27.47
C ALA A 344 3.80 16.61 -25.99
N LEU A 345 3.82 15.37 -25.49
CA LEU A 345 3.61 15.06 -24.08
C LEU A 345 4.66 15.72 -23.18
N SER A 346 5.93 15.69 -23.60
CA SER A 346 7.05 16.28 -22.86
C SER A 346 6.91 17.80 -22.74
N GLY A 347 6.45 18.47 -23.80
CA GLY A 347 6.11 19.90 -23.76
C GLY A 347 4.99 20.21 -22.76
N VAL A 348 3.91 19.41 -22.74
CA VAL A 348 2.82 19.56 -21.75
C VAL A 348 3.33 19.40 -20.31
N PHE A 349 4.14 18.37 -20.05
CA PHE A 349 4.76 18.18 -18.73
C PHE A 349 5.74 19.29 -18.36
N GLY A 350 6.43 19.87 -19.35
CA GLY A 350 7.27 21.06 -19.19
C GLY A 350 6.48 22.27 -18.70
N VAL A 351 5.43 22.64 -19.44
CA VAL A 351 4.54 23.76 -19.07
C VAL A 351 3.90 23.53 -17.70
N PHE A 352 3.46 22.30 -17.40
CA PHE A 352 2.94 21.95 -16.08
C PHE A 352 3.97 22.14 -14.97
N SER A 353 5.22 21.73 -15.20
CA SER A 353 6.31 21.88 -14.22
C SER A 353 6.69 23.35 -14.01
N MET A 354 6.72 24.16 -15.07
CA MET A 354 6.92 25.61 -14.95
C MET A 354 5.77 26.29 -14.21
N SER A 355 4.53 25.88 -14.45
CA SER A 355 3.36 26.40 -13.73
C SER A 355 3.42 26.08 -12.24
N LEU A 356 3.85 24.86 -11.88
CA LEU A 356 4.08 24.46 -10.48
C LEU A 356 5.27 25.17 -9.82
N PHE A 357 6.24 25.65 -10.60
CA PHE A 357 7.36 26.42 -10.09
C PHE A 357 6.96 27.87 -9.78
N ILE A 358 6.07 28.44 -10.59
CA ILE A 358 5.60 29.84 -10.45
C ILE A 358 4.54 29.96 -9.35
N ALA A 359 3.69 28.93 -9.18
CA ALA A 359 2.65 28.87 -8.16
C ALA A 359 3.20 28.54 -6.77
#